data_AF-A0A7S2CT07-F1
#
_entry.id   AF-A0A7S2CT07-F1
#
_cell.length_a   1.000
_cell.length_b   1.000
_cell.length_c   1.000
_cell.angle_alpha   90.00
_cell.angle_beta   90.00
_cell.angle_gamma   90.00
#
_symmetry.space_group_name_H-M   'P 1'
#
loop_
_entity.id
_entity.type
_entity.pdbx_description
1 polymer ?
#
loop_
_entity_poly.entity_id
_entity_poly.type
_entity_poly.pdbx_seq_one_letter_code
_entity_poly.pdbx_strand_id
1 'polypeptide(L)'
;RHGQRGLVGKVCMDMNSPEDYMEDAGANLAETEALVAFLSCPSLTSTPSPPITMTDHHHPRSPLVEPVVTPRFVPTCSIELLEQLGALAARHGLAIQSHVAESLDE
;
A
#
# COMPACT_ATOMS: atom_id res chain seq x y z
N ARG A 1 -11.42 -24.18 5.62
CA ARG A 1 -11.22 -23.28 4.45
C ARG A 1 -11.32 -21.85 4.96
N HIS A 2 -10.23 -21.19 5.34
CA HIS A 2 -10.31 -19.82 5.89
C HIS A 2 -9.14 -19.01 5.35
N GLY A 3 -9.37 -18.27 4.26
CA GLY A 3 -8.42 -17.26 3.83
C GLY A 3 -8.30 -16.18 4.91
N GLN A 4 -7.08 -15.76 5.23
CA GLN A 4 -6.80 -14.72 6.21
C GLN A 4 -7.19 -13.36 5.65
N ARG A 5 -7.81 -12.51 6.48
CA ARG A 5 -7.97 -11.09 6.15
C ARG A 5 -6.68 -10.35 6.41
N GLY A 6 -6.25 -9.49 5.49
CA GLY A 6 -5.00 -8.75 5.63
C GLY A 6 -4.90 -7.52 4.74
N LEU A 7 -4.08 -6.58 5.19
CA LEU A 7 -3.59 -5.46 4.40
C LEU A 7 -2.21 -5.84 3.85
N VAL A 8 -1.98 -5.64 2.56
CA VAL A 8 -0.70 -5.95 1.92
C VAL A 8 -0.19 -4.71 1.20
N GLY A 9 1.02 -4.30 1.57
CA GLY A 9 1.67 -3.13 1.01
C GLY A 9 3.13 -3.42 0.70
N LYS A 10 3.61 -2.83 -0.39
CA LYS A 10 5.03 -2.76 -0.70
C LYS A 10 5.65 -1.71 0.22
N VAL A 11 6.73 -2.08 0.90
CA VAL A 11 7.52 -1.14 1.69
C VAL A 11 8.24 -0.17 0.75
N CYS A 12 8.12 1.13 1.02
CA CYS A 12 8.77 2.18 0.22
C CYS A 12 9.93 2.81 0.99
N MET A 13 11.08 2.97 0.33
CA MET A 13 12.27 3.67 0.83
C MET A 13 13.18 4.13 -0.31
N ASP A 14 13.64 5.38 -0.26
CA ASP A 14 14.46 6.02 -1.29
C ASP A 14 15.64 6.85 -0.73
N MET A 15 15.86 6.82 0.60
CA MET A 15 17.02 7.43 1.23
C MET A 15 17.43 6.71 2.53
N ASN A 16 18.62 7.03 3.03
CA ASN A 16 19.14 6.59 4.35
C ASN A 16 19.06 5.07 4.60
N SER A 17 19.26 4.27 3.54
CA SER A 17 19.23 2.80 3.55
C SER A 17 20.44 2.25 2.76
N PRO A 18 20.80 0.96 2.89
CA PRO A 18 21.83 0.35 2.04
C PRO A 18 21.51 0.50 0.54
N GLU A 19 22.54 0.72 -0.29
CA GLU A 19 22.37 0.98 -1.73
C GLU A 19 21.73 -0.19 -2.49
N ASP A 20 21.92 -1.42 -2.03
CA ASP A 20 21.34 -2.64 -2.59
C ASP A 20 19.91 -2.95 -2.08
N TYR A 21 19.40 -2.11 -1.18
CA TYR A 21 18.10 -2.26 -0.54
C TYR A 21 17.29 -0.94 -0.55
N MET A 22 17.52 -0.12 -1.58
CA MET A 22 16.84 1.15 -1.80
C MET A 22 16.40 1.24 -3.25
N GLU A 23 15.31 1.98 -3.49
CA GLU A 23 14.74 2.18 -4.81
C GLU A 23 14.51 3.68 -5.03
N ASP A 24 14.52 4.15 -6.27
CA ASP A 24 14.20 5.55 -6.54
C ASP A 24 12.71 5.84 -6.27
N ALA A 25 12.36 7.12 -6.06
CA ALA A 25 10.99 7.52 -5.76
C ALA A 25 9.99 7.10 -6.86
N GLY A 26 10.42 7.14 -8.13
CA GLY A 26 9.59 6.76 -9.27
C GLY A 26 9.30 5.26 -9.30
N ALA A 27 10.31 4.42 -9.08
CA ALA A 27 10.16 2.97 -8.96
C ALA A 27 9.24 2.61 -7.77
N ASN A 28 9.46 3.24 -6.60
CA ASN A 28 8.60 3.04 -5.43
C ASN A 28 7.13 3.32 -5.74
N LEU A 29 6.84 4.45 -6.39
CA LEU A 29 5.48 4.84 -6.76
C LEU A 29 4.88 3.86 -7.79
N ALA A 30 5.60 3.58 -8.87
CA ALA A 30 5.13 2.73 -9.96
C ALA A 30 4.82 1.30 -9.50
N GLU A 31 5.67 0.72 -8.65
CA GLU A 31 5.45 -0.61 -8.11
C GLU A 31 4.31 -0.65 -7.09
N THR A 32 4.16 0.40 -6.28
CA THR A 32 3.01 0.53 -5.36
C THR A 32 1.71 0.62 -6.14
N GLU A 33 1.67 1.40 -7.22
CA GLU A 33 0.52 1.47 -8.13
C GLU A 33 0.22 0.11 -8.79
N ALA A 34 1.26 -0.61 -9.23
CA ALA A 34 1.11 -1.94 -9.80
C ALA A 34 0.53 -2.94 -8.78
N LEU A 35 0.97 -2.89 -7.51
CA LEU A 35 0.43 -3.72 -6.44
C LEU A 35 -1.04 -3.39 -6.14
N VAL A 36 -1.38 -2.09 -6.08
CA VAL A 36 -2.75 -1.62 -5.88
C VAL A 36 -3.65 -2.13 -7.02
N ALA A 37 -3.21 -2.02 -8.26
CA ALA A 37 -3.93 -2.51 -9.42
C ALA A 37 -4.08 -4.04 -9.40
N PHE A 38 -3.04 -4.76 -9.01
CA PHE A 38 -3.06 -6.21 -8.87
C PHE A 38 -4.10 -6.66 -7.83
N LEU A 39 -4.07 -6.11 -6.61
CA LEU A 39 -4.99 -6.47 -5.52
C LEU A 39 -6.43 -5.98 -5.74
N SER A 40 -6.60 -4.96 -6.58
CA SER A 40 -7.92 -4.46 -7.01
C SER A 40 -8.50 -5.23 -8.20
N CYS A 41 -7.74 -6.14 -8.82
CA CYS A 41 -8.20 -6.88 -9.98
C CYS A 41 -9.23 -7.97 -9.56
N PRO A 42 -10.45 -7.98 -10.17
CA PRO A 42 -11.49 -8.96 -9.85
C PRO A 42 -11.08 -10.42 -10.06
N SER A 43 -10.08 -10.68 -10.92
CA SER A 43 -9.61 -12.04 -11.26
C SER A 43 -9.02 -12.80 -10.07
N LEU A 44 -8.50 -12.10 -9.05
CA LEU A 44 -7.97 -12.73 -7.82
C LEU A 44 -9.08 -13.24 -6.87
N THR A 45 -10.34 -12.95 -7.16
CA THR A 45 -11.49 -13.33 -6.32
C THR A 45 -12.05 -14.69 -6.73
N SER A 46 -11.26 -15.76 -6.62
CA SER A 46 -11.71 -17.13 -6.94
C SER A 46 -12.73 -17.71 -5.94
N THR A 47 -13.25 -16.93 -4.99
CA THR A 47 -14.24 -17.39 -4.01
C THR A 47 -15.54 -16.60 -4.14
N PRO A 48 -16.69 -17.26 -4.37
CA PRO A 48 -17.99 -16.60 -4.31
C PRO A 48 -18.27 -16.25 -2.84
N SER A 49 -17.97 -15.01 -2.44
CA SER A 49 -18.45 -14.45 -1.18
C SER A 49 -19.76 -13.70 -1.44
N PRO A 50 -20.73 -13.73 -0.50
CA PRO A 50 -22.01 -13.05 -0.68
C PRO A 50 -21.80 -11.54 -0.91
N PRO A 51 -22.69 -10.87 -1.66
CA PRO A 51 -22.57 -9.45 -1.96
C PRO A 51 -22.60 -8.65 -0.65
N ILE A 52 -21.53 -7.89 -0.41
CA ILE A 52 -21.53 -6.82 0.59
C ILE A 52 -22.48 -5.75 0.04
N THR A 53 -23.49 -5.40 0.83
CA THR A 53 -24.59 -4.53 0.40
C THR A 53 -24.05 -3.12 0.10
N MET A 54 -24.50 -2.60 -1.05
CA MET A 54 -24.12 -1.32 -1.64
C MET A 54 -24.48 -0.12 -0.75
N THR A 55 -23.47 0.55 -0.17
CA THR A 55 -23.58 1.98 0.19
C THR A 55 -22.28 2.77 0.02
N ASP A 56 -21.20 2.17 -0.46
CA ASP A 56 -19.91 2.88 -0.57
C ASP A 56 -19.36 2.81 -1.99
N HIS A 57 -18.75 3.90 -2.45
CA HIS A 57 -18.26 4.13 -3.82
C HIS A 57 -17.02 3.30 -4.18
N HIS A 58 -16.91 2.07 -3.67
CA HIS A 58 -15.66 1.31 -3.68
C HIS A 58 -15.56 0.34 -4.87
N HIS A 59 -14.42 0.40 -5.56
CA HIS A 59 -13.99 -0.50 -6.63
C HIS A 59 -14.03 -1.98 -6.17
N PRO A 60 -14.33 -2.96 -7.05
CA PRO A 60 -14.40 -4.38 -6.69
C PRO A 60 -13.04 -4.93 -6.20
N ARG A 61 -12.79 -4.86 -4.89
CA ARG A 61 -11.60 -5.41 -4.24
C ARG A 61 -11.82 -6.85 -3.81
N SER A 62 -10.72 -7.60 -3.66
CA SER A 62 -10.76 -8.89 -2.96
C SER A 62 -11.37 -8.73 -1.56
N PRO A 63 -12.36 -9.56 -1.15
CA PRO A 63 -13.04 -9.40 0.13
C PRO A 63 -12.16 -9.75 1.35
N LEU A 64 -10.95 -10.27 1.13
CA LEU A 64 -10.04 -10.68 2.21
C LEU A 64 -8.72 -9.89 2.23
N VAL A 65 -8.21 -9.46 1.07
CA VAL A 65 -6.91 -8.81 0.98
C VAL A 65 -7.08 -7.44 0.34
N GLU A 66 -6.66 -6.40 1.05
CA GLU A 66 -6.73 -5.03 0.60
C GLU A 66 -5.32 -4.41 0.48
N PRO A 67 -5.08 -3.55 -0.52
CA PRO A 67 -3.81 -2.83 -0.62
C PRO A 67 -3.68 -1.77 0.48
N VAL A 68 -2.45 -1.55 0.95
CA VAL A 68 -2.08 -0.47 1.88
C VAL A 68 -0.81 0.22 1.39
N VAL A 69 -0.76 1.55 1.46
CA VAL A 69 0.45 2.32 1.15
C VAL A 69 1.39 2.22 2.35
N THR A 70 2.65 1.81 2.12
CA THR A 70 3.57 1.49 3.23
C THR A 70 4.91 2.21 3.10
N PRO A 71 4.99 3.53 3.37
CA PRO A 71 6.27 4.16 3.66
C PRO A 71 6.88 3.44 4.87
N ARG A 72 8.15 3.05 4.81
CA ARG A 72 8.77 2.29 5.91
C ARG A 72 8.71 3.08 7.23
N PHE A 73 9.31 4.26 7.22
CA PHE A 73 9.32 5.28 8.27
C PHE A 73 9.87 6.59 7.67
N VAL A 74 9.67 7.72 8.35
CA VAL A 74 9.95 9.05 7.79
C VAL A 74 11.42 9.24 7.37
N PRO A 75 12.43 8.84 8.18
CA PRO A 75 13.84 8.99 7.81
C PRO A 75 14.29 8.32 6.50
N THR A 76 13.60 7.28 6.01
CA THR A 76 13.99 6.59 4.77
C THR A 76 13.17 6.96 3.54
N CYS A 77 12.27 7.93 3.68
CA CYS A 77 11.43 8.38 2.57
C CYS A 77 11.64 9.88 2.36
N SER A 78 12.04 10.27 1.16
CA SER A 78 12.12 11.67 0.77
C SER A 78 10.74 12.34 0.84
N ILE A 79 10.73 13.67 0.98
CA ILE A 79 9.49 14.44 0.96
C ILE A 79 8.73 14.23 -0.36
N GLU A 80 9.46 14.16 -1.48
CA GLU A 80 8.87 13.89 -2.80
C GLU A 80 8.13 12.54 -2.82
N LEU A 81 8.76 11.48 -2.33
CA LEU A 81 8.14 10.16 -2.23
C LEU A 81 6.91 10.18 -1.31
N LEU A 82 7.00 10.82 -0.13
CA LEU A 82 5.89 10.92 0.80
C LEU A 82 4.68 11.68 0.22
N GLU A 83 4.91 12.76 -0.51
CA GLU A 83 3.84 13.52 -1.20
C GLU A 83 3.16 12.67 -2.28
N GLN A 84 3.95 11.96 -3.09
CA GLN A 84 3.44 11.08 -4.15
C GLN A 84 2.61 9.91 -3.58
N LEU A 85 3.10 9.26 -2.52
CA LEU A 85 2.40 8.18 -1.82
C LEU A 85 1.13 8.68 -1.12
N GLY A 86 1.17 9.86 -0.52
CA GLY A 86 -0.01 10.51 0.07
C GLY A 86 -1.08 10.82 -0.97
N ALA A 87 -0.67 11.35 -2.13
CA ALA A 87 -1.58 11.58 -3.25
C ALA A 87 -2.16 10.27 -3.79
N LEU A 88 -1.37 9.20 -3.89
CA LEU A 88 -1.85 7.87 -4.30
C LEU A 88 -2.91 7.33 -3.31
N ALA A 89 -2.64 7.39 -2.01
CA ALA A 89 -3.57 6.96 -0.99
C ALA A 89 -4.89 7.71 -1.07
N ALA A 90 -4.84 9.04 -1.25
CA ALA A 90 -6.02 9.88 -1.41
C ALA A 90 -6.81 9.54 -2.68
N ARG A 91 -6.14 9.33 -3.82
CA ARG A 91 -6.80 8.99 -5.10
C ARG A 91 -7.58 7.67 -5.04
N HIS A 92 -7.05 6.68 -4.32
CA HIS A 92 -7.60 5.32 -4.29
C HIS A 92 -8.33 4.98 -2.98
N GLY A 93 -8.41 5.91 -2.03
CA GLY A 93 -9.01 5.68 -0.72
C GLY A 93 -8.30 4.57 0.08
N LEU A 94 -6.96 4.54 0.03
CA LEU A 94 -6.15 3.51 0.66
C LEU A 94 -5.76 3.89 2.09
N ALA A 95 -5.65 2.89 2.95
CA ALA A 95 -4.96 3.06 4.22
C ALA A 95 -3.46 3.33 4.00
N ILE A 96 -2.84 3.94 5.01
CA ILE A 96 -1.39 4.14 5.10
C ILE A 96 -0.89 3.47 6.38
N GLN A 97 0.23 2.75 6.28
CA GLN A 97 0.92 2.13 7.41
C GLN A 97 2.39 2.57 7.39
N SER A 98 2.93 3.00 8.54
CA SER A 98 4.33 3.41 8.69
C SER A 98 4.74 3.28 10.16
N HIS A 99 6.04 3.25 10.44
CA HIS A 99 6.55 3.40 11.81
C HIS A 99 6.61 4.89 12.18
N VAL A 100 6.27 5.20 13.44
CA VAL A 100 6.24 6.57 13.97
C VAL A 100 6.68 6.56 15.43
N ALA A 101 7.68 7.37 15.77
CA ALA A 101 8.15 7.58 17.15
C ALA A 101 8.51 6.26 17.85
N GLU A 102 9.26 5.41 17.15
CA GLU A 102 9.64 4.09 17.66
C GLU A 102 10.85 4.19 18.61
N SER A 103 11.72 5.19 18.40
CA SER A 103 12.91 5.40 19.23
C SER A 103 13.26 6.88 19.44
N LEU A 104 14.06 7.19 20.46
CA LEU A 104 14.52 8.57 20.74
C LEU A 104 15.55 9.08 19.73
N ASP A 105 16.26 8.15 19.08
CA ASP A 105 17.36 8.44 18.16
C ASP A 105 16.91 8.36 16.69
N GLU A 106 15.58 8.30 16.46
CA GLU A 106 14.94 8.34 15.14
C GLU A 106 14.97 9.75 14.54
#